data_AF-D4XWA9-F1
#
_entry.id   AF-D4XWA9-F1
#
_cell.length_a   1.000
_cell.length_b   1.000
_cell.length_c   1.000
_cell.angle_alpha   90.00
_cell.angle_beta   90.00
_cell.angle_gamma   90.00
#
_symmetry.space_group_name_H-M   'P 1'
#
loop_
_entity.id
_entity.type
_entity.pdbx_description
1 polymer ?
#
loop_
_entity_poly.entity_id
_entity_poly.type
_entity_poly.pdbx_seq_one_letter_code
_entity_poly.pdbx_strand_id
1 'polypeptide(L)'
;MDLPVIIDAGIGKPSQACEVMEMGAAAVMANTAIATAGDIPAMAEAFKNAIEAGRKAYLAGLGRVLEKTGSASSPLTGFLHEDKNGGMHE
;
A
#
# COMPACT_ATOMS: atom_id res chain seq x y z
N MET A 1 -13.48 -19.54 -1.16
CA MET A 1 -12.88 -19.33 -2.49
C MET A 1 -12.68 -17.84 -2.63
N ASP A 2 -11.44 -17.37 -2.69
CA ASP A 2 -11.16 -15.98 -3.04
C ASP A 2 -11.22 -15.85 -4.56
N LEU A 3 -12.21 -15.09 -5.05
CA LEU A 3 -12.37 -14.80 -6.46
C LEU A 3 -11.49 -13.59 -6.81
N PRO A 4 -10.65 -13.63 -7.87
CA PRO A 4 -9.84 -12.49 -8.25
C PRO A 4 -10.73 -11.32 -8.68
N VAL A 5 -10.56 -10.18 -8.01
CA VAL A 5 -11.28 -8.95 -8.34
C VAL A 5 -10.42 -8.10 -9.27
N ILE A 6 -10.97 -7.77 -10.44
CA ILE A 6 -10.35 -6.85 -11.41
C ILE A 6 -11.13 -5.54 -11.35
N ILE A 7 -10.42 -4.42 -11.21
CA ILE A 7 -11.04 -3.10 -11.23
C ILE A 7 -10.96 -2.54 -12.65
N ASP A 8 -12.13 -2.18 -13.19
CA ASP A 8 -12.31 -1.58 -14.51
C ASP A 8 -13.14 -0.29 -14.39
N ALA A 9 -12.87 0.66 -15.28
CA ALA A 9 -13.42 2.01 -15.37
C ALA A 9 -13.10 2.96 -14.19
N GLY A 10 -12.84 4.24 -14.50
CA GLY A 10 -12.70 5.32 -13.52
C GLY A 10 -11.27 5.59 -12.99
N ILE A 11 -10.28 4.77 -13.36
CA ILE A 11 -8.88 5.02 -13.01
C ILE A 11 -8.31 6.06 -13.99
N GLY A 12 -8.20 7.30 -13.54
CA GLY A 12 -7.73 8.44 -14.32
C GLY A 12 -6.24 8.76 -14.14
N LYS A 13 -5.60 8.22 -13.10
CA LYS A 13 -4.19 8.49 -12.78
C LYS A 13 -3.47 7.26 -12.20
N PRO A 14 -2.15 7.14 -12.39
CA PRO A 14 -1.37 6.03 -11.84
C PRO A 14 -1.55 5.82 -10.33
N SER A 15 -1.67 6.88 -9.52
CA SER A 15 -1.82 6.73 -8.07
C SER A 15 -3.11 6.02 -7.65
N GLN A 16 -4.20 6.14 -8.41
CA GLN A 16 -5.43 5.36 -8.18
C GLN A 16 -5.21 3.87 -8.49
N ALA A 17 -4.42 3.56 -9.53
CA ALA A 17 -4.06 2.18 -9.81
C ALA A 17 -3.22 1.59 -8.66
N CYS A 18 -2.29 2.37 -8.09
CA CYS A 18 -1.51 1.96 -6.92
C CYS A 18 -2.42 1.63 -5.73
N GLU A 19 -3.33 2.54 -5.37
CA GLU A 19 -4.28 2.37 -4.27
C GLU A 19 -5.14 1.11 -4.44
N VAL A 20 -5.65 0.87 -5.65
CA VAL A 20 -6.42 -0.35 -5.94
C VAL A 20 -5.60 -1.61 -5.74
N MET A 21 -4.33 -1.61 -6.16
CA MET A 21 -3.45 -2.76 -5.96
C MET A 21 -3.09 -2.95 -4.48
N GLU A 22 -2.96 -1.87 -3.70
CA GLU A 22 -2.76 -1.89 -2.25
C GLU A 22 -3.97 -2.47 -1.50
N MET A 23 -5.19 -2.30 -2.02
CA MET A 23 -6.42 -2.90 -1.49
C MET A 23 -6.52 -4.41 -1.76
N GLY A 24 -5.61 -4.98 -2.56
CA GLY A 24 -5.57 -6.41 -2.85
C GLY A 24 -6.28 -6.83 -4.13
N ALA A 25 -6.59 -5.89 -5.03
CA ALA A 25 -7.09 -6.23 -6.36
C ALA A 25 -6.09 -7.12 -7.12
N ALA A 26 -6.61 -7.96 -8.01
CA ALA A 26 -5.81 -8.84 -8.85
C ALA A 26 -5.21 -8.09 -10.04
N ALA A 27 -5.97 -7.15 -10.61
CA ALA A 27 -5.54 -6.33 -11.74
C ALA A 27 -6.36 -5.04 -11.84
N VAL A 28 -5.84 -4.11 -12.64
CA VAL A 28 -6.49 -2.86 -13.04
C VAL A 28 -6.55 -2.79 -14.56
N MET A 29 -7.71 -2.42 -15.12
CA MET A 29 -7.86 -2.08 -16.52
C MET A 29 -7.90 -0.56 -16.69
N ALA A 30 -6.99 -0.01 -17.51
CA ALA A 30 -6.90 1.42 -17.81
C ALA A 30 -6.78 1.62 -19.33
N ASN A 31 -7.69 2.41 -19.91
CA ASN A 31 -7.66 2.78 -21.32
C ASN A 31 -7.60 4.30 -21.50
N THR A 32 -8.72 4.99 -21.23
CA THR A 32 -8.87 6.44 -21.48
C THR A 32 -7.73 7.26 -20.87
N ALA A 33 -7.34 6.97 -19.63
CA ALA A 33 -6.25 7.67 -18.95
C ALA A 33 -4.92 7.63 -19.70
N ILE A 34 -4.61 6.51 -20.35
CA ILE A 34 -3.38 6.33 -21.15
C ILE A 34 -3.59 6.91 -22.54
N ALA A 35 -4.73 6.61 -23.19
CA ALA A 35 -5.03 7.00 -24.57
C ALA A 35 -5.19 8.52 -24.76
N THR A 36 -5.60 9.26 -23.73
CA THR A 36 -5.75 10.72 -23.78
C THR A 36 -4.59 11.48 -23.12
N ALA A 37 -3.50 10.79 -22.75
CA ALA A 37 -2.34 11.44 -22.16
C ALA A 37 -1.56 12.26 -23.20
N GLY A 38 -0.91 13.34 -22.76
CA GLY A 38 -0.02 14.12 -23.63
C GLY A 38 1.22 13.35 -24.10
N ASP A 39 1.67 12.39 -23.29
CA ASP A 39 2.73 11.44 -23.61
C ASP A 39 2.27 10.02 -23.23
N ILE A 40 1.87 9.26 -24.24
CA ILE A 40 1.28 7.92 -24.07
C ILE A 40 2.32 6.92 -23.52
N PRO A 41 3.54 6.80 -24.08
CA PRO A 41 4.57 5.94 -23.50
C PRO A 41 4.88 6.26 -22.04
N ALA A 42 5.07 7.54 -21.70
CA ALA A 42 5.39 7.94 -20.33
C ALA A 42 4.23 7.62 -19.38
N MET A 43 2.97 7.84 -19.80
CA MET A 43 1.81 7.51 -18.98
C MET A 43 1.67 6.00 -18.79
N ALA A 44 1.88 5.19 -19.84
CA ALA A 44 1.84 3.74 -19.75
C ALA A 44 2.90 3.19 -18.78
N GLU A 45 4.12 3.75 -18.83
CA GLU A 45 5.19 3.41 -17.88
C GLU A 45 4.81 3.80 -16.44
N ALA A 46 4.23 4.99 -16.24
CA ALA A 46 3.78 5.43 -14.93
C ALA A 46 2.70 4.50 -14.36
N PHE A 47 1.73 4.07 -15.17
CA PHE A 47 0.72 3.09 -14.77
C PHE A 47 1.32 1.74 -14.40
N LYS A 48 2.26 1.23 -15.20
CA LYS A 48 2.99 0.00 -14.91
C LYS A 48 3.68 0.07 -13.55
N ASN A 49 4.44 1.13 -13.31
CA ASN A 49 5.19 1.32 -12.06
C ASN A 49 4.26 1.41 -10.85
N ALA A 50 3.11 2.09 -10.98
CA ALA A 50 2.12 2.19 -9.93
C ALA A 50 1.48 0.83 -9.58
N ILE A 51 1.12 0.03 -10.58
CA ILE A 51 0.55 -1.31 -10.38
C ILE A 51 1.57 -2.21 -9.68
N GLU A 52 2.83 -2.21 -10.13
CA GLU A 52 3.89 -2.99 -9.50
C GLU A 52 4.17 -2.55 -8.07
N ALA A 53 4.20 -1.24 -7.81
CA ALA A 53 4.43 -0.68 -6.48
C ALA A 53 3.30 -1.07 -5.52
N GLY A 54 2.04 -0.84 -5.90
CA GLY A 54 0.90 -1.15 -5.05
C GLY A 54 0.76 -2.65 -4.78
N ARG A 55 1.05 -3.51 -5.78
CA ARG A 55 1.03 -4.96 -5.57
C ARG A 55 2.15 -5.41 -4.62
N LYS A 56 3.36 -4.85 -4.77
CA LYS A 56 4.47 -5.13 -3.84
C LYS A 56 4.13 -4.66 -2.43
N ALA A 57 3.50 -3.49 -2.28
CA ALA A 57 3.07 -2.95 -0.99
C ALA A 57 2.01 -3.84 -0.31
N TYR A 58 0.99 -4.31 -1.05
CA TYR A 58 0.01 -5.27 -0.55
C TYR A 58 0.68 -6.56 -0.04
N LEU A 59 1.61 -7.13 -0.82
CA LEU A 59 2.32 -8.35 -0.46
C LEU A 59 3.31 -8.17 0.71
N ALA A 60 3.91 -6.99 0.84
CA ALA A 60 4.80 -6.66 1.95
C ALA A 60 4.04 -6.43 3.27
N GLY A 61 2.74 -6.18 3.20
CA GLY A 61 1.93 -5.73 4.32
C GLY A 61 2.11 -4.23 4.56
N LEU A 62 1.02 -3.48 4.37
CA LEU A 62 1.03 -2.03 4.58
C LEU A 62 1.35 -1.69 6.04
N GLY A 63 2.16 -0.65 6.24
CA GLY A 63 2.44 -0.12 7.57
C GLY A 63 1.16 0.39 8.25
N ARG A 64 1.12 0.37 9.59
CA ARG A 64 0.01 0.98 10.33
C ARG A 64 0.03 2.49 10.12
N VAL A 65 -1.03 3.01 9.49
CA VAL A 65 -1.30 4.44 9.47
C VAL A 65 -2.02 4.79 10.76
N LEU A 66 -1.37 5.55 11.63
CA LEU A 66 -2.00 6.12 12.82
C LEU A 66 -2.82 7.35 12.39
N GLU A 67 -4.04 7.10 11.92
CA GLU A 67 -4.94 8.12 11.39
C GLU A 67 -5.34 9.20 12.42
N LYS A 68 -5.05 9.04 13.73
CA LYS A 68 -5.57 9.97 14.77
C LYS A 68 -4.64 10.38 15.91
N THR A 69 -3.40 9.91 15.99
CA THR A 69 -2.49 10.38 17.04
C THR A 69 -1.06 10.28 16.54
N GLY A 70 -0.30 11.38 16.66
CA GLY A 70 1.14 11.38 16.45
C GLY A 70 1.83 10.54 17.51
N SER A 71 1.81 9.22 17.33
CA SER A 71 2.66 8.29 18.07
C SER A 71 3.82 7.91 17.16
N ALA A 72 5.04 7.99 17.69
CA ALA A 72 6.25 7.69 16.94
C ALA A 72 6.16 6.28 16.32
N SER A 73 6.48 6.16 15.02
CA SER A 73 6.45 4.89 14.28
C SER A 73 7.44 3.84 14.81
N SER A 74 8.36 4.26 15.68
CA SER A 74 9.29 3.42 16.43
C SER A 74 9.00 3.54 17.92
N PRO A 75 8.27 2.60 18.55
CA PRO A 75 8.03 2.63 19.98
C PRO A 75 9.32 2.24 20.71
N LEU A 76 10.08 3.23 21.19
CA LEU A 76 11.18 3.02 22.14
C LEU A 76 10.67 2.37 23.46
N THR A 77 9.36 2.37 23.67
CA THR A 77 8.66 1.76 24.81
C THR A 77 8.83 0.24 24.89
N GLY A 78 9.15 -0.45 23.78
CA GLY A 78 9.47 -1.88 23.81
C GLY A 78 10.78 -2.21 24.53
N PHE A 79 11.74 -1.29 24.54
CA PHE A 79 13.08 -1.52 25.11
C PHE A 79 13.17 -1.27 26.63
N LEU A 80 12.20 -0.59 27.25
CA LEU A 80 12.30 -0.17 28.66
C LEU A 80 11.47 -1.04 29.63
N HIS A 81 10.68 -1.99 29.12
CA HIS A 81 9.81 -2.84 29.95
C HIS A 81 10.41 -4.20 30.33
N GLU A 82 11.59 -4.57 29.84
CA GLU A 82 12.20 -5.88 30.12
C GLU A 82 12.95 -5.95 31.48
N ASP A 83 13.28 -4.82 32.12
CA ASP A 83 14.23 -4.82 33.26
C ASP A 83 13.62 -4.70 34.67
N LYS A 84 12.32 -4.91 34.85
CA LYS A 84 11.70 -4.89 36.19
C LYS A 84 10.78 -6.07 36.45
N ASN A 85 11.32 -7.29 36.38
CA ASN A 85 10.77 -8.46 37.06
C ASN A 85 11.86 -9.48 37.44
N GLY A 86 12.80 -9.04 38.28
CA GLY A 86 13.58 -9.93 39.14
C GLY A 86 12.87 -10.02 40.50
N GLY A 87 11.98 -11.00 40.64
CA GLY A 87 11.16 -11.21 41.83
C GLY A 87 11.98 -11.53 43.08
N MET A 88 11.57 -10.92 44.19
CA MET A 88 11.91 -11.38 45.54
C MET A 88 11.10 -12.63 45.87
N HIS A 89 11.74 -13.74 46.19
CA HIS A 89 11.18 -14.81 47.02
C HIS A 89 12.34 -15.51 47.76
N GLU A 90 12.31 -15.32 49.09
CA GLU A 90 13.00 -16.05 50.19
C GLU A 90 14.54 -16.15 50.22
#